data_AF-A0A6V8E5N4-F1
#
_entry.id   AF-A0A6V8E5N4-F1
#
_cell.length_a   1.000
_cell.length_b   1.000
_cell.length_c   1.000
_cell.angle_alpha   90.00
_cell.angle_beta   90.00
_cell.angle_gamma   90.00
#
_symmetry.space_group_name_H-M   'P 1'
#
loop_
_entity.id
_entity.type
_entity.pdbx_description
1 polymer ?
#
loop_
_entity_poly.entity_id
_entity_poly.type
_entity_poly.pdbx_seq_one_letter_code
_entity_poly.pdbx_strand_id
1 'polypeptide(L)'
;MLITRTKGFNTTFPAHPEPIPLSPKLTQRVLHMRMIYWMGFVASTIPLLFGLASIKWGNAPFGFGLWISSGWFILSRMQTFVGGPKPPWTLEMAQKLQLVLDEAKSESACCIKPSPEWKMLSISCNKCGKVLEKIPRPDLGRKRKDGFFAGGFRLLLTDGYPVIDNNLGDIEDSEE
;
A
#
# COMPACT_ATOMS: atom_id res chain seq x y z
N MET A 1 0.35 -9.86 -1.12
CA MET A 1 -0.42 -8.85 -1.88
C MET A 1 -1.37 -9.39 -2.95
N LEU A 2 -1.19 -10.61 -3.47
CA LEU A 2 -2.12 -11.16 -4.47
C LEU A 2 -3.49 -11.54 -3.87
N ILE A 3 -3.51 -12.02 -2.63
CA ILE A 3 -4.73 -12.42 -1.90
C ILE A 3 -5.74 -11.25 -1.80
N THR A 4 -5.23 -10.03 -1.64
CA THR A 4 -6.04 -8.81 -1.51
C THR A 4 -6.69 -8.36 -2.81
N ARG A 5 -6.40 -9.05 -3.93
CA ARG A 5 -7.02 -8.78 -5.24
C ARG A 5 -8.21 -9.69 -5.56
N THR A 6 -8.53 -10.64 -4.68
CA THR A 6 -9.71 -11.52 -4.85
C THR A 6 -11.00 -10.71 -4.91
N LYS A 7 -12.01 -11.23 -5.62
CA LYS A 7 -13.28 -10.53 -5.90
C LYS A 7 -13.98 -10.05 -4.62
N GLY A 8 -13.86 -10.80 -3.52
CA GLY A 8 -14.42 -10.44 -2.21
C GLY A 8 -13.79 -9.19 -1.58
N PHE A 9 -12.53 -8.87 -1.90
CA PHE A 9 -11.82 -7.74 -1.32
C PHE A 9 -12.04 -6.42 -2.09
N ASN A 10 -12.61 -6.44 -3.30
CA ASN A 10 -12.65 -5.28 -4.23
C ASN A 10 -14.05 -4.86 -4.68
N THR A 11 -15.09 -5.16 -3.91
CA THR A 11 -16.48 -4.82 -4.30
C THR A 11 -16.80 -3.33 -4.22
N THR A 12 -16.06 -2.57 -3.40
CA THR A 12 -16.41 -1.17 -3.07
C THR A 12 -15.55 -0.12 -3.79
N PHE A 13 -14.36 -0.49 -4.26
CA PHE A 13 -13.43 0.47 -4.88
C PHE A 13 -13.45 0.37 -6.41
N PRO A 14 -13.38 1.51 -7.13
CA PRO A 14 -13.29 1.49 -8.59
C PRO A 14 -12.02 0.77 -9.06
N ALA A 15 -11.93 0.39 -10.34
CA ALA A 15 -10.71 -0.23 -10.87
C ALA A 15 -9.59 0.80 -11.04
N HIS A 16 -8.34 0.43 -10.75
CA HIS A 16 -7.19 1.33 -10.98
C HIS A 16 -7.10 1.63 -12.50
N PRO A 17 -6.96 2.90 -12.94
CA PRO A 17 -6.38 4.06 -12.24
C PRO A 17 -7.35 5.05 -11.58
N GLU A 18 -8.67 4.82 -11.62
CA GLU A 18 -9.69 5.80 -11.22
C GLU A 18 -9.49 6.34 -9.78
N PRO A 19 -9.83 7.62 -9.51
CA PRO A 19 -9.74 8.21 -8.18
C PRO A 19 -10.63 7.48 -7.17
N ILE A 20 -10.28 7.55 -5.89
CA ILE A 20 -11.06 6.90 -4.83
C ILE A 20 -11.73 7.98 -3.98
N PRO A 21 -13.06 7.99 -3.83
CA PRO A 21 -13.69 8.91 -2.89
C PRO A 21 -13.22 8.63 -1.47
N LEU A 22 -12.84 9.68 -0.74
CA LEU A 22 -12.47 9.55 0.67
C LEU A 22 -13.70 9.09 1.45
N SER A 23 -13.54 7.99 2.18
CA SER A 23 -14.57 7.39 3.01
C SER A 23 -13.92 6.67 4.19
N PRO A 24 -14.64 6.46 5.30
CA PRO A 24 -14.11 5.67 6.41
C PRO A 24 -13.66 4.26 5.99
N LYS A 25 -14.31 3.68 4.96
CA LYS A 25 -13.93 2.40 4.36
C LYS A 25 -12.54 2.42 3.71
N LEU A 26 -12.13 3.56 3.15
CA LEU A 26 -10.78 3.74 2.60
C LEU A 26 -9.73 3.73 3.71
N THR A 27 -9.97 4.46 4.81
CA THR A 27 -9.08 4.45 5.98
C THR A 27 -8.95 3.03 6.55
N GLN A 28 -10.08 2.33 6.70
CA GLN A 28 -10.10 0.93 7.12
C GLN A 28 -9.29 0.04 6.17
N ARG A 29 -9.37 0.28 4.85
CA ARG A 29 -8.61 -0.45 3.84
C ARG A 29 -7.10 -0.27 3.97
N VAL A 30 -6.64 0.96 4.21
CA VAL A 30 -5.23 1.26 4.44
C VAL A 30 -4.72 0.51 5.68
N LEU A 31 -5.49 0.53 6.77
CA LEU A 31 -5.16 -0.18 8.00
C LEU A 31 -5.11 -1.71 7.80
N HIS A 32 -6.07 -2.27 7.05
CA HIS A 32 -6.04 -3.69 6.69
C HIS A 32 -4.82 -4.07 5.86
N MET A 33 -4.47 -3.26 4.85
CA MET A 33 -3.27 -3.50 4.04
C MET A 33 -2.01 -3.48 4.89
N ARG A 34 -1.91 -2.52 5.82
CA ARG A 34 -0.82 -2.46 6.79
C ARG A 34 -0.79 -3.71 7.66
N MET A 35 -1.93 -4.14 8.20
CA MET A 35 -2.01 -5.36 9.00
C MET A 35 -1.52 -6.58 8.22
N ILE A 36 -1.98 -6.76 6.98
CA ILE A 36 -1.57 -7.85 6.09
C ILE A 36 -0.07 -7.80 5.78
N TYR A 37 0.48 -6.60 5.57
CA TYR A 37 1.91 -6.40 5.35
C TYR A 37 2.73 -6.94 6.53
N TRP A 38 2.33 -6.64 7.77
CA TRP A 38 3.04 -7.09 8.97
C TRP A 38 2.74 -8.55 9.33
N MET A 39 1.53 -9.05 9.07
CA MET A 39 1.22 -10.48 9.18
C MET A 39 2.09 -11.34 8.24
N GLY A 40 2.66 -10.75 7.19
CA GLY A 40 3.65 -11.39 6.35
C GLY A 40 4.83 -11.98 7.14
N PHE A 41 5.30 -11.30 8.19
CA PHE A 41 6.36 -11.85 9.07
C PHE A 41 5.92 -13.15 9.72
N VAL A 42 4.75 -13.15 10.36
CA VAL A 42 4.18 -14.35 11.01
C VAL A 42 4.00 -15.48 10.01
N ALA A 43 3.44 -15.18 8.83
CA ALA A 43 3.25 -16.16 7.77
C ALA A 43 4.57 -16.72 7.22
N SER A 44 5.64 -15.93 7.19
CA SER A 44 6.97 -16.35 6.74
C SER A 44 7.78 -17.13 7.79
N THR A 45 7.50 -16.93 9.08
CA THR A 45 8.18 -17.68 10.15
C THR A 45 7.85 -19.17 10.10
N ILE A 46 6.63 -19.55 9.69
CA ILE A 46 6.21 -20.96 9.58
C ILE A 46 7.08 -21.73 8.56
N PRO A 47 7.16 -21.33 7.27
CA PRO A 47 8.02 -21.99 6.31
C PRO A 47 9.52 -21.83 6.64
N LEU A 48 9.94 -20.77 7.32
CA LEU A 48 11.31 -20.64 7.82
C LEU A 48 11.65 -21.78 8.81
N LEU A 49 10.87 -21.93 9.88
CA LEU A 49 11.11 -22.97 10.89
C LEU A 49 10.98 -24.38 10.31
N PHE A 50 9.96 -24.59 9.47
CA PHE A 50 9.76 -25.86 8.78
C PHE A 50 10.89 -26.17 7.79
N GLY A 51 11.40 -25.16 7.09
CA GLY A 51 12.57 -25.27 6.21
C GLY A 51 13.81 -25.74 6.97
N LEU A 52 14.10 -25.13 8.13
CA LEU A 52 15.22 -25.56 8.99
C LEU A 52 15.07 -27.01 9.46
N ALA A 53 13.86 -27.37 9.92
CA ALA A 53 13.58 -28.72 10.36
C ALA A 53 13.76 -29.73 9.22
N SER A 54 13.29 -29.40 8.03
CA SER A 54 13.42 -30.25 6.84
C SER A 54 14.88 -30.41 6.40
N ILE A 55 15.73 -29.39 6.55
CA ILE A 55 17.17 -29.51 6.29
C ILE A 55 17.83 -30.49 7.26
N LYS A 56 17.47 -30.43 8.55
CA LYS A 56 18.13 -31.23 9.59
C LYS A 56 17.65 -32.68 9.64
N TRP A 57 16.37 -32.93 9.39
CA TRP A 57 15.75 -34.25 9.60
C TRP A 57 15.04 -34.83 8.37
N GLY A 58 14.95 -34.09 7.28
CA GLY A 58 14.12 -34.45 6.13
C GLY A 58 14.83 -34.28 4.79
N ASN A 59 14.14 -33.62 3.85
CA ASN A 59 14.64 -33.40 2.49
C ASN A 59 15.37 -32.06 2.43
N ALA A 60 16.71 -32.12 2.36
CA ALA A 60 17.56 -30.95 2.35
C ALA A 60 17.26 -29.98 1.18
N PRO A 61 17.14 -30.40 -0.10
CA PRO A 61 16.75 -29.52 -1.20
C PRO A 61 15.44 -28.75 -0.96
N PHE A 62 14.41 -29.45 -0.48
CA PHE A 62 13.11 -28.83 -0.21
C PHE A 62 13.18 -27.84 0.97
N GLY A 63 13.82 -28.25 2.07
CA GLY A 63 14.00 -27.40 3.24
C GLY A 63 14.82 -26.15 2.97
N PHE A 64 15.87 -26.27 2.15
CA PHE A 64 16.71 -25.15 1.73
C PHE A 64 15.93 -24.11 0.94
N GLY A 65 15.06 -24.53 0.02
CA GLY A 65 14.19 -23.62 -0.74
C GLY A 65 13.25 -22.80 0.16
N LEU A 66 12.63 -23.46 1.15
CA LEU A 66 11.77 -22.77 2.13
C LEU A 66 12.55 -21.84 3.05
N TRP A 67 13.73 -22.28 3.52
CA TRP A 67 14.59 -21.50 4.39
C TRP A 67 15.08 -20.21 3.72
N ILE A 68 15.63 -20.31 2.50
CA ILE A 68 16.14 -19.15 1.77
C ILE A 68 15.02 -18.19 1.39
N SER A 69 13.92 -18.69 0.82
CA SER A 69 12.83 -17.80 0.38
C SER A 69 12.21 -17.03 1.54
N SER A 70 11.95 -17.72 2.66
CA SER A 70 11.37 -17.09 3.87
C SER A 70 12.38 -16.17 4.57
N GLY A 71 13.64 -16.59 4.64
CA GLY A 71 14.73 -15.78 5.21
C GLY A 71 14.93 -14.48 4.44
N TRP A 72 14.96 -14.55 3.10
CA TRP A 72 15.06 -13.38 2.24
C TRP A 72 13.85 -12.43 2.40
N PHE A 73 12.64 -12.99 2.51
CA PHE A 73 11.44 -12.19 2.76
C PHE A 73 11.53 -11.43 4.09
N ILE A 74 11.94 -12.10 5.18
CA ILE A 74 12.08 -11.47 6.50
C ILE A 74 13.17 -10.40 6.49
N LEU A 75 14.34 -10.70 5.91
CA LEU A 75 15.45 -9.76 5.81
C LEU A 75 15.07 -8.51 5.01
N SER A 76 14.46 -8.68 3.84
CA SER A 76 14.04 -7.54 2.99
C SER A 76 13.02 -6.65 3.72
N ARG A 77 12.11 -7.23 4.50
CA ARG A 77 11.16 -6.47 5.32
C ARG A 77 11.79 -5.86 6.57
N MET A 78 12.79 -6.49 7.19
CA MET A 78 13.51 -5.96 8.35
C MET A 78 14.31 -4.68 8.04
N GLN A 79 14.68 -4.46 6.76
CA GLN A 79 15.33 -3.22 6.34
C GLN A 79 14.53 -1.96 6.73
N THR A 80 13.20 -2.07 6.84
CA THR A 80 12.33 -0.97 7.30
C THR A 80 12.69 -0.43 8.70
N PHE A 81 13.33 -1.24 9.56
CA PHE A 81 13.78 -0.82 10.89
C PHE A 81 15.18 -0.19 10.90
N VAL A 82 15.97 -0.41 9.85
CA VAL A 82 17.38 0.04 9.74
C VAL A 82 17.51 1.21 8.75
N GLY A 83 16.43 1.97 8.55
CA GLY A 83 16.42 3.12 7.64
C GLY A 83 16.16 2.79 6.16
N GLY A 84 15.72 1.57 5.85
CA GLY A 84 15.21 1.22 4.52
C GLY A 84 13.89 1.93 4.19
N PRO A 85 13.32 1.67 3.00
CA PRO A 85 12.09 2.31 2.55
C PRO A 85 10.93 1.99 3.51
N LYS A 86 10.17 3.02 3.91
CA LYS A 86 8.99 2.88 4.78
C LYS A 86 7.91 2.06 4.08
N PRO A 87 7.14 1.22 4.80
CA PRO A 87 6.08 0.43 4.18
C PRO A 87 5.06 1.33 3.45
N PRO A 88 4.47 0.88 2.33
CA PRO A 88 3.60 1.71 1.50
C PRO A 88 2.30 2.12 2.20
N TRP A 89 1.86 1.38 3.22
CA TRP A 89 0.70 1.73 4.07
C TRP A 89 1.13 1.99 5.51
N THR A 90 1.07 3.24 5.94
CA THR A 90 1.48 3.69 7.29
C THR A 90 0.28 4.09 8.15
N LEU A 91 0.48 4.17 9.49
CA LEU A 91 -0.52 4.77 10.39
C LEU A 91 -0.78 6.23 10.03
N GLU A 92 0.31 6.96 9.80
CA GLU A 92 0.31 8.40 9.53
C GLU A 92 -0.55 8.72 8.32
N MET A 93 -0.45 7.92 7.26
CA MET A 93 -1.30 8.05 6.07
C MET A 93 -2.79 7.88 6.40
N ALA A 94 -3.15 6.90 7.24
CA ALA A 94 -4.54 6.71 7.67
C ALA A 94 -5.04 7.88 8.55
N GLN A 95 -4.18 8.44 9.40
CA GLN A 95 -4.49 9.63 10.21
C GLN A 95 -4.68 10.86 9.31
N LYS A 96 -3.80 11.10 8.34
CA LYS A 96 -3.93 12.20 7.38
C LYS A 96 -5.22 12.11 6.56
N LEU A 97 -5.59 10.91 6.10
CA LEU A 97 -6.88 10.69 5.45
C LEU A 97 -8.08 11.04 6.35
N GLN A 98 -7.99 10.71 7.64
CA GLN A 98 -9.03 11.03 8.60
C GLN A 98 -9.11 12.54 8.87
N LEU A 99 -7.96 13.22 9.02
CA LEU A 99 -7.90 14.67 9.18
C LEU A 99 -8.54 15.40 8.00
N VAL A 100 -8.24 14.99 6.76
CA VAL A 100 -8.86 15.57 5.56
C VAL A 100 -10.37 15.33 5.53
N LEU A 101 -10.82 14.16 5.98
CA LEU A 101 -12.25 13.83 6.05
C LEU A 101 -12.98 14.66 7.11
N ASP A 102 -12.32 14.95 8.23
CA ASP A 102 -12.86 15.76 9.32
C ASP A 102 -12.86 17.25 8.95
N GLU A 103 -11.80 17.76 8.31
CA GLU A 103 -11.74 19.11 7.74
C GLU A 103 -12.87 19.34 6.73
N ALA A 104 -13.13 18.37 5.84
CA ALA A 104 -14.22 18.43 4.87
C ALA A 104 -15.62 18.47 5.52
N LYS A 105 -15.79 18.06 6.79
CA LYS A 105 -17.07 18.15 7.50
C LYS A 105 -17.18 19.40 8.38
N SER A 106 -16.06 20.04 8.66
CA SER A 106 -15.98 21.20 9.54
C SER A 106 -16.32 22.50 8.81
N GLU A 107 -16.36 23.60 9.55
CA GLU A 107 -16.56 24.95 9.00
C GLU A 107 -15.39 25.40 8.12
N SER A 108 -14.20 24.80 8.25
CA SER A 108 -13.05 25.07 7.38
C SER A 108 -13.08 24.27 6.07
N ALA A 109 -14.25 23.74 5.68
CA ALA A 109 -14.43 23.00 4.45
C ALA A 109 -14.03 23.82 3.21
N CYS A 110 -13.41 23.16 2.24
CA CYS A 110 -12.94 23.80 1.00
C CYS A 110 -14.05 24.37 0.10
N CYS A 111 -15.30 23.91 0.23
CA CYS A 111 -16.47 24.40 -0.51
C CYS A 111 -17.78 23.97 0.18
N ILE A 112 -18.92 24.47 -0.30
CA ILE A 112 -20.27 24.22 0.28
C ILE A 112 -20.61 22.72 0.37
N LYS A 113 -20.16 21.92 -0.62
CA LYS A 113 -20.37 20.46 -0.65
C LYS A 113 -19.07 19.77 -1.04
N PRO A 114 -18.15 19.56 -0.08
CA PRO A 114 -16.85 18.99 -0.37
C PRO A 114 -16.98 17.50 -0.70
N SER A 115 -16.29 17.08 -1.75
CA SER A 115 -16.19 15.67 -2.14
C SER A 115 -14.71 15.34 -2.39
N PRO A 116 -13.96 15.08 -1.31
CA PRO A 116 -12.54 14.74 -1.41
C PRO A 116 -12.34 13.39 -2.09
N GLU A 117 -11.40 13.33 -3.02
CA GLU A 117 -11.03 12.13 -3.76
C GLU A 117 -9.50 11.96 -3.78
N TRP A 118 -9.05 10.72 -3.57
CA TRP A 118 -7.64 10.34 -3.63
C TRP A 118 -7.25 9.96 -5.06
N LYS A 119 -6.57 10.90 -5.72
CA LYS A 119 -5.95 10.72 -7.03
C LYS A 119 -4.63 9.96 -6.87
N MET A 120 -3.83 9.87 -7.94
CA MET A 120 -2.57 9.10 -7.93
C MET A 120 -1.51 9.72 -7.02
N LEU A 121 -1.36 11.05 -7.05
CA LEU A 121 -0.29 11.76 -6.35
C LEU A 121 -0.78 12.64 -5.20
N SER A 122 -2.08 12.92 -5.14
CA SER A 122 -2.64 13.86 -4.17
C SER A 122 -4.10 13.56 -3.85
N ILE A 123 -4.56 14.15 -2.76
CA ILE A 123 -5.97 14.21 -2.38
C ILE A 123 -6.50 15.57 -2.80
N SER A 124 -7.56 15.58 -3.59
CA SER A 124 -8.15 16.81 -4.11
C SER A 124 -9.67 16.75 -4.04
N CYS A 125 -10.32 17.90 -3.86
CA CYS A 125 -11.78 17.98 -3.94
C CYS A 125 -12.24 17.94 -5.40
N ASN A 126 -13.18 17.05 -5.73
CA ASN A 126 -13.75 16.95 -7.08
C ASN A 126 -14.61 18.19 -7.45
N LYS A 127 -15.18 18.89 -6.47
CA LYS A 127 -16.05 20.06 -6.72
C LYS A 127 -15.29 21.37 -6.94
N CYS A 128 -14.29 21.68 -6.10
CA CYS A 128 -13.55 22.94 -6.20
C CYS A 128 -12.12 22.79 -6.75
N GLY A 129 -11.65 21.56 -6.98
CA GLY A 129 -10.31 21.30 -7.51
C GLY A 129 -9.17 21.56 -6.53
N LYS A 130 -9.44 22.14 -5.35
CA LYS A 130 -8.42 22.42 -4.32
C LYS A 130 -7.69 21.14 -3.93
N VAL A 131 -6.36 21.19 -3.95
CA VAL A 131 -5.49 20.14 -3.41
C VAL A 131 -5.53 20.28 -1.89
N LEU A 132 -5.96 19.21 -1.22
CA LEU A 132 -6.05 19.18 0.24
C LEU A 132 -4.74 18.68 0.82
N GLU A 133 -4.15 17.64 0.22
CA GLU A 133 -2.96 16.99 0.77
C GLU A 133 -2.16 16.30 -0.36
N LYS A 134 -0.83 16.43 -0.35
CA LYS A 134 0.08 15.86 -1.37
C LYS A 134 0.60 14.47 -0.94
N ILE A 135 -0.29 13.49 -0.80
CA ILE A 135 0.10 12.10 -0.49
C ILE A 135 -0.06 11.20 -1.72
N PRO A 136 1.00 10.54 -2.20
CA PRO A 136 0.92 9.58 -3.27
C PRO A 136 0.14 8.34 -2.80
N ARG A 137 -0.74 7.86 -3.67
CA ARG A 137 -1.64 6.76 -3.38
C ARG A 137 -0.92 5.42 -3.59
N PRO A 138 -0.67 4.61 -2.54
CA PRO A 138 -0.13 3.27 -2.71
C PRO A 138 -1.16 2.38 -3.44
N ASP A 139 -0.75 1.20 -3.93
CA ASP A 139 -1.74 0.22 -4.38
C ASP A 139 -2.66 -0.11 -3.18
N LEU A 140 -3.94 -0.43 -3.40
CA LEU A 140 -4.85 -0.82 -2.33
C LEU A 140 -5.38 -2.24 -2.56
N GLY A 141 -4.59 -3.04 -3.28
CA GLY A 141 -4.97 -4.35 -3.77
C GLY A 141 -6.11 -4.28 -4.77
N ARG A 142 -6.25 -3.16 -5.50
CA ARG A 142 -7.34 -2.96 -6.47
C ARG A 142 -7.11 -3.79 -7.72
N LYS A 143 -8.20 -4.13 -8.42
CA LYS A 143 -8.10 -4.70 -9.77
C LYS A 143 -7.55 -3.63 -10.72
N ARG A 144 -6.45 -3.94 -11.42
CA ARG A 144 -5.89 -3.07 -12.46
C ARG A 144 -6.56 -3.37 -13.81
N LYS A 145 -6.70 -2.32 -14.64
CA LYS A 145 -7.16 -2.47 -16.03
C LYS A 145 -6.05 -3.07 -16.94
N ASP A 146 -4.79 -3.01 -16.52
CA ASP A 146 -3.59 -3.49 -17.24
C ASP A 146 -3.50 -5.02 -17.45
N GLY A 147 -4.56 -5.79 -17.15
CA GLY A 147 -4.57 -7.25 -17.23
C GLY A 147 -3.90 -7.95 -16.03
N PHE A 148 -4.16 -9.26 -15.90
CA PHE A 148 -3.71 -10.05 -14.75
C PHE A 148 -2.18 -10.22 -14.72
N PHE A 149 -1.55 -10.53 -15.86
CA PHE A 149 -0.12 -10.82 -15.94
C PHE A 149 0.73 -9.55 -15.82
N ALA A 150 0.51 -8.55 -16.68
CA ALA A 150 1.30 -7.31 -16.64
C ALA A 150 1.08 -6.53 -15.33
N GLY A 151 -0.17 -6.43 -14.86
CA GLY A 151 -0.49 -5.81 -13.57
C GLY A 151 -0.03 -6.61 -12.36
N GLY A 152 0.14 -7.93 -12.49
CA GLY A 152 0.72 -8.81 -11.48
C GLY A 152 2.24 -8.63 -11.39
N PHE A 153 2.94 -8.70 -12.54
CA PHE A 153 4.39 -8.53 -12.61
C PHE A 153 4.84 -7.16 -12.11
N ARG A 154 4.17 -6.09 -12.54
CA ARG A 154 4.44 -4.73 -12.04
C ARG A 154 4.30 -4.65 -10.51
N LEU A 155 3.29 -5.31 -9.94
CA LEU A 155 3.10 -5.32 -8.49
C LEU A 155 4.20 -6.09 -7.76
N LEU A 156 4.70 -7.20 -8.33
CA LEU A 156 5.83 -7.93 -7.77
C LEU A 156 7.09 -7.08 -7.75
N LEU A 157 7.30 -6.27 -8.80
CA LEU A 157 8.43 -5.35 -8.86
C LEU A 157 8.30 -4.16 -7.90
N THR A 158 7.11 -3.55 -7.83
CA THR A 158 6.92 -2.34 -7.02
C THR A 158 6.50 -2.62 -5.59
N ASP A 159 6.23 -3.87 -5.20
CA ASP A 159 5.76 -4.30 -3.88
C ASP A 159 4.65 -3.39 -3.29
N GLY A 160 3.77 -2.87 -4.14
CA GLY A 160 2.66 -2.00 -3.77
C GLY A 160 3.01 -0.51 -3.53
N TYR A 161 4.27 -0.12 -3.67
CA TYR A 161 4.69 1.29 -3.61
C TYR A 161 4.06 2.11 -4.74
N PRO A 162 3.71 3.39 -4.49
CA PRO A 162 3.26 4.28 -5.53
C PRO A 162 4.39 4.47 -6.55
N VAL A 163 4.04 4.38 -7.83
CA VAL A 163 4.97 4.78 -8.90
C VAL A 163 4.86 6.29 -9.02
N ILE A 164 5.78 6.98 -8.37
CA ILE A 164 5.95 8.43 -8.48
C ILE A 164 6.77 8.67 -9.74
N ASP A 165 6.30 9.55 -10.61
CA ASP A 165 7.14 10.08 -11.68
C ASP A 165 7.96 11.20 -11.05
N ASN A 166 9.30 11.07 -11.03
CA ASN A 166 10.20 11.90 -10.22
C ASN A 166 10.21 13.39 -10.62
N ASN A 167 9.52 13.79 -11.68
CA ASN A 167 9.43 15.19 -12.12
C ASN A 167 8.65 16.14 -11.17
N LEU A 168 8.16 15.66 -10.02
CA LEU A 168 7.52 16.53 -9.00
C LEU A 168 8.35 16.72 -7.72
N GLY A 169 9.43 15.96 -7.51
CA GLY A 169 10.31 16.11 -6.34
C GLY A 169 11.25 17.30 -6.46
N ASP A 170 11.70 17.59 -7.68
CA ASP A 170 12.70 18.64 -7.94
C ASP A 170 12.17 20.08 -7.82
N ILE A 171 10.89 20.26 -7.47
CA ILE A 171 10.28 21.59 -7.26
C ILE A 171 10.15 21.93 -5.76
N GLU A 172 10.06 20.93 -4.87
CA GLU A 172 9.91 21.17 -3.43
C GLU A 172 11.26 21.34 -2.71
N ASP A 173 12.34 20.79 -3.24
CA ASP A 173 13.69 20.93 -2.65
C ASP A 173 14.43 22.21 -3.10
N SER A 174 13.82 23.04 -3.96
CA SER A 174 14.42 24.29 -4.48
C SER A 174 13.93 25.57 -3.79
N GLU A 175 13.04 25.46 -2.78
CA GLU A 175 12.50 26.62 -2.04
C GLU A 175 12.88 26.66 -0.54
N GLU A 176 13.87 25.87 -0.10
CA GLU A 176 14.58 26.10 1.18
C GLU A 176 15.93 26.81 0.98
#